data_AF-A0AAW7ZT75-F1
#
_entry.id   AF-A0AAW7ZT75-F1
#
_cell.length_a   1.000
_cell.length_b   1.000
_cell.length_c   1.000
_cell.angle_alpha   90.00
_cell.angle_beta   90.00
_cell.angle_gamma   90.00
#
_symmetry.space_group_name_H-M   'P 1'
#
loop_
_entity.id
_entity.type
_entity.pdbx_description
1 polymer ?
#
loop_
_entity_poly.entity_id
_entity_poly.type
_entity_poly.pdbx_seq_one_letter_code
_entity_poly.pdbx_strand_id
1 'polypeptide(L)'
;MKIFNKSVISVFIFGVVAGSAMNITNAAAAVWDDASITDIVNDHQDQITQNRVDSIARDLSTENRLTQVDSDLQSTKLGVLVIEQATNDAYQKALLAGALADTANQKSDAALQGVMTNGTEIINMENVNKVQDNRLDSLENAPKPTNGVDGKDGKDGKDGKDGVTTTVTHMQVDAVTQTKVANNTQAVTATAQDLLATKQTLQAMNNNTNQQFKSLHDEVDNNKKQANAGISGAMAMAMAGLPQVQTNQHVMFSAGGATYNSESALAVGASVNFSSHVIAKVSFSDDTANNMGASVGVGMGF
;
A
#
# COMPACT_ATOMS: atom_id res chain seq x y z
N MET A 1 71.63 37.36 3.92
CA MET A 1 70.31 36.80 3.53
C MET A 1 69.91 37.51 2.24
N LYS A 2 70.45 37.05 1.10
CA LYS A 2 69.79 36.28 0.04
C LYS A 2 68.80 37.08 -0.84
N ILE A 3 69.40 37.68 -1.88
CA ILE A 3 69.01 37.75 -3.31
C ILE A 3 67.69 38.46 -3.67
N PHE A 4 67.86 39.73 -4.07
CA PHE A 4 67.00 40.49 -4.98
C PHE A 4 66.94 39.80 -6.35
N ASN A 5 65.75 39.56 -6.90
CA ASN A 5 65.61 39.16 -8.30
C ASN A 5 65.25 40.38 -9.17
N LYS A 6 65.96 40.48 -10.29
CA LYS A 6 66.27 41.69 -11.06
C LYS A 6 65.05 42.30 -11.76
N SER A 7 64.81 43.59 -11.52
CA SER A 7 64.13 44.45 -12.50
C SER A 7 65.17 44.87 -13.55
N VAL A 8 64.97 44.47 -14.80
CA VAL A 8 65.79 44.90 -15.93
C VAL A 8 65.38 46.34 -16.25
N ILE A 9 66.21 47.30 -15.82
CA ILE A 9 66.11 48.70 -16.25
C ILE A 9 66.93 48.82 -17.53
N SER A 10 66.25 48.85 -18.67
CA SER A 10 66.83 49.16 -19.97
C SER A 10 67.12 50.66 -20.02
N VAL A 11 68.39 51.03 -19.86
CA VAL A 11 68.86 52.42 -20.07
C VAL A 11 68.90 52.68 -21.58
N PHE A 12 68.04 53.57 -22.07
CA PHE A 12 68.17 54.13 -23.42
C PHE A 12 68.95 55.44 -23.34
N ILE A 13 70.20 55.39 -23.79
CA ILE A 13 71.04 56.57 -24.02
C ILE A 13 70.61 57.19 -25.35
N PHE A 14 70.07 58.41 -25.32
CA PHE A 14 69.81 59.21 -26.52
C PHE A 14 71.08 59.95 -26.93
N GLY A 15 71.89 59.32 -27.78
CA GLY A 15 72.90 60.01 -28.58
C GLY A 15 72.25 60.59 -29.82
N VAL A 16 72.27 61.91 -29.96
CA VAL A 16 71.88 62.59 -31.21
C VAL A 16 73.05 62.45 -32.18
N VAL A 17 72.90 61.58 -33.18
CA VAL A 17 73.71 61.60 -34.41
C VAL A 17 72.77 61.95 -35.55
N ALA A 18 72.97 63.16 -36.09
CA ALA A 18 72.32 63.62 -37.30
C ALA A 18 72.82 62.80 -38.50
N GLY A 19 71.88 62.16 -39.23
CA GLY A 19 72.21 61.49 -40.48
C GLY A 19 71.10 60.59 -41.01
N SER A 20 70.45 61.04 -42.08
CA SER A 20 69.48 60.33 -42.94
C SER A 20 68.08 60.05 -42.37
N ALA A 21 67.08 60.40 -43.19
CA ALA A 21 65.67 60.41 -42.86
C ALA A 21 65.09 59.02 -42.57
N MET A 22 64.56 58.84 -41.36
CA MET A 22 63.51 57.86 -41.10
C MET A 22 62.41 58.54 -40.28
N ASN A 23 61.18 58.47 -40.79
CA ASN A 23 59.97 59.02 -40.20
C ASN A 23 59.72 58.40 -38.80
N ILE A 24 60.09 59.11 -37.73
CA ILE A 24 59.81 58.71 -36.34
C ILE A 24 58.34 59.00 -35.95
N THR A 25 57.56 59.65 -36.82
CA THR A 25 56.13 59.95 -36.58
C THR A 25 55.27 58.70 -36.34
N ASN A 26 55.72 57.51 -36.75
CA ASN A 26 54.95 56.28 -36.67
C ASN A 26 55.30 55.36 -35.48
N ALA A 27 56.31 55.67 -34.66
CA ALA A 27 56.70 54.79 -33.55
C ALA A 27 55.92 55.03 -32.25
N ALA A 28 55.19 56.15 -32.13
CA ALA A 28 54.37 56.48 -30.96
C ALA A 28 52.90 56.02 -31.07
N ALA A 29 52.44 55.61 -32.26
CA ALA A 29 51.06 55.18 -32.52
C ALA A 29 50.79 53.70 -32.23
N ALA A 30 51.81 52.94 -31.77
CA ALA A 30 51.73 51.49 -31.62
C ALA A 30 51.35 51.01 -30.20
N VAL A 31 50.90 51.90 -29.31
CA VAL A 31 50.59 51.56 -27.91
C VAL A 31 49.09 51.73 -27.61
N TRP A 32 48.24 51.21 -28.50
CA TRP A 32 46.76 51.18 -28.43
C TRP A 32 46.11 52.38 -29.13
N ASP A 33 45.57 52.10 -30.32
CA ASP A 33 44.72 53.01 -31.09
C ASP A 33 43.32 53.06 -30.44
N ASP A 34 42.67 54.23 -30.45
CA ASP A 34 41.33 54.48 -29.90
C ASP A 34 40.28 53.51 -30.48
N ALA A 35 40.45 53.09 -31.73
CA ALA A 35 39.63 52.05 -32.36
C ALA A 35 39.74 50.70 -31.62
N SER A 36 40.94 50.28 -31.22
CA SER A 36 41.16 49.01 -30.50
C SER A 36 40.57 49.02 -29.08
N ILE A 37 40.56 50.19 -28.42
CA ILE A 37 39.91 50.38 -27.11
C ILE A 37 38.40 50.31 -27.27
N THR A 38 37.87 50.94 -28.33
CA THR A 38 36.43 50.94 -28.63
C THR A 38 35.91 49.53 -28.93
N ASP A 39 36.66 48.72 -29.69
CA ASP A 39 36.28 47.33 -29.97
C ASP A 39 36.25 46.45 -28.71
N ILE A 40 37.22 46.60 -27.81
CA ILE A 40 37.25 45.89 -26.52
C ILE A 40 36.06 46.30 -25.65
N VAL A 41 35.74 47.60 -25.61
CA VAL A 41 34.59 48.11 -24.84
C VAL A 41 33.28 47.57 -25.41
N ASN A 42 33.14 47.51 -26.73
CA ASN A 42 31.96 46.95 -27.39
C ASN A 42 31.83 45.44 -27.12
N ASP A 43 32.91 44.67 -27.24
CA ASP A 43 32.91 43.23 -26.93
C ASP A 43 32.53 42.96 -25.47
N HIS A 44 33.08 43.71 -24.51
CA HIS A 44 32.67 43.60 -23.11
C HIS A 44 31.20 43.98 -22.90
N GLN A 45 30.69 44.99 -23.61
CA GLN A 45 29.30 45.40 -23.51
C GLN A 45 28.35 44.33 -24.07
N ASP A 46 28.74 43.67 -25.16
CA ASP A 46 28.02 42.54 -25.75
C ASP A 46 28.05 41.32 -24.81
N GLN A 47 29.20 40.99 -24.22
CA GLN A 47 29.33 39.91 -23.24
C GLN A 47 28.49 40.17 -21.98
N ILE A 48 28.46 41.40 -21.45
CA ILE A 48 27.61 41.75 -20.31
C ILE A 48 26.12 41.57 -20.68
N THR A 49 25.75 41.98 -21.89
CA THR A 49 24.37 41.86 -22.38
C THR A 49 23.98 40.39 -22.53
N GLN A 50 24.84 39.58 -23.14
CA GLN A 50 24.61 38.15 -23.29
C GLN A 50 24.55 37.43 -21.94
N ASN A 51 25.48 37.71 -21.03
CA ASN A 51 25.47 37.14 -19.68
C ASN A 51 24.18 37.50 -18.92
N ARG A 52 23.65 38.71 -19.11
CA ARG A 52 22.36 39.10 -18.54
C ARG A 52 21.21 38.29 -19.16
N VAL A 53 21.16 38.14 -20.48
CA VAL A 53 20.14 37.34 -21.17
C VAL A 53 20.17 35.89 -20.70
N ASP A 54 21.36 35.29 -20.63
CA ASP A 54 21.56 33.91 -20.18
C ASP A 54 21.16 33.74 -18.71
N SER A 55 21.46 34.72 -17.86
CA SER A 55 21.01 34.70 -16.46
C SER A 55 19.49 34.73 -16.37
N ILE A 56 18.83 35.63 -17.09
CA ILE A 56 17.36 35.74 -17.11
C ILE A 56 16.72 34.44 -17.61
N ALA A 57 17.28 33.83 -18.67
CA ALA A 57 16.77 32.57 -19.21
C ALA A 57 16.90 31.40 -18.21
N ARG A 58 18.02 31.34 -17.47
CA ARG A 58 18.21 30.34 -16.40
C ARG A 58 17.25 30.55 -15.24
N ASP A 59 17.04 31.80 -14.83
CA ASP A 59 16.11 32.13 -13.75
C ASP A 59 14.68 31.73 -14.14
N LEU A 60 14.24 32.08 -15.36
CA LEU A 60 12.91 31.71 -15.86
C LEU A 60 12.73 30.18 -15.97
N SER A 61 13.75 29.46 -16.43
CA SER A 61 13.74 28.00 -16.46
C SER A 61 13.61 27.39 -15.05
N THR A 62 14.33 27.96 -14.08
CA THR A 62 14.28 27.53 -12.68
C THR A 62 12.91 27.81 -12.06
N GLU A 63 12.32 28.97 -12.35
CA GLU A 63 11.00 29.37 -11.85
C GLU A 63 9.88 28.48 -12.43
N ASN A 64 9.96 28.12 -13.71
CA ASN A 64 9.05 27.15 -14.32
C ASN A 64 9.17 25.77 -13.66
N ARG A 65 10.40 25.29 -13.42
CA ARG A 65 10.62 24.02 -12.72
C ARG A 65 10.09 24.06 -11.28
N LEU A 66 10.28 25.16 -10.57
CA LEU A 66 9.79 25.33 -9.20
C LEU A 66 8.26 25.31 -9.15
N THR A 67 7.60 25.96 -10.11
CA THR A 67 6.14 25.95 -10.25
C THR A 67 5.61 24.55 -10.53
N GLN A 68 6.27 23.79 -11.41
CA GLN A 68 5.90 22.41 -11.69
C GLN A 68 6.05 21.53 -10.45
N VAL A 69 7.16 21.65 -9.72
CA VAL A 69 7.40 20.91 -8.48
C VAL A 69 6.36 21.25 -7.41
N ASP A 70 5.95 22.51 -7.27
CA ASP A 70 4.88 22.89 -6.34
C ASP A 70 3.55 22.24 -6.73
N SER A 71 3.17 22.29 -8.01
CA SER A 71 1.96 21.62 -8.52
C SER A 71 1.98 20.10 -8.25
N ASP A 72 3.11 19.45 -8.55
CA ASP A 72 3.29 18.02 -8.31
C ASP A 72 3.21 17.69 -6.80
N LEU A 73 3.78 18.53 -5.94
CA LEU A 73 3.74 18.37 -4.49
C LEU A 73 2.32 18.55 -3.92
N GLN A 74 1.58 19.57 -4.38
CA GLN A 74 0.19 19.79 -3.94
C GLN A 74 -0.71 18.63 -4.37
N SER A 75 -0.58 18.15 -5.60
CA SER A 75 -1.36 17.01 -6.09
C SER A 75 -1.05 15.72 -5.32
N THR A 76 0.23 15.48 -5.00
CA THR A 76 0.65 14.34 -4.18
C THR A 76 0.09 14.42 -2.77
N LYS A 77 0.12 15.61 -2.15
CA LYS A 77 -0.43 15.84 -0.79
C LYS A 77 -1.93 15.55 -0.73
N LEU A 78 -2.68 16.00 -1.73
CA LEU A 78 -4.11 15.68 -1.88
C LEU A 78 -4.34 14.17 -2.01
N GLY A 79 -3.56 13.49 -2.85
CA GLY A 79 -3.64 12.04 -3.02
C GLY A 79 -3.39 11.26 -1.73
N VAL A 80 -2.35 11.62 -0.98
CA VAL A 80 -2.02 11.00 0.32
C VAL A 80 -3.16 11.21 1.32
N LEU A 81 -3.71 12.42 1.41
CA LEU A 81 -4.79 12.73 2.34
C LEU A 81 -6.06 11.91 2.05
N VAL A 82 -6.40 11.74 0.76
CA VAL A 82 -7.54 10.91 0.33
C VAL A 82 -7.33 9.44 0.69
N ILE A 83 -6.12 8.90 0.49
CA ILE A 83 -5.79 7.52 0.83
C ILE A 83 -5.85 7.30 2.35
N GLU A 84 -5.29 8.24 3.13
CA GLU A 84 -5.33 8.18 4.59
C GLU A 84 -6.76 8.23 5.12
N GLN A 85 -7.60 9.10 4.57
CA GLN A 85 -9.02 9.17 4.92
C GLN A 85 -9.75 7.86 4.56
N ALA A 86 -9.56 7.33 3.35
CA ALA A 86 -10.20 6.09 2.92
C ALA A 86 -9.77 4.88 3.76
N THR A 87 -8.50 4.84 4.17
CA THR A 87 -7.95 3.77 5.02
C THR A 87 -8.52 3.85 6.44
N ASN A 88 -8.63 5.05 7.01
CA ASN A 88 -9.28 5.25 8.30
C ASN A 88 -10.77 4.88 8.26
N ASP A 89 -11.51 5.29 7.22
CA ASP A 89 -12.92 4.94 7.05
C ASP A 89 -13.11 3.42 6.91
N ALA A 90 -12.23 2.75 6.15
CA ALA A 90 -12.25 1.30 6.02
C ALA A 90 -11.97 0.59 7.36
N TYR A 91 -11.01 1.08 8.14
CA TYR A 91 -10.68 0.56 9.46
C TYR A 91 -11.88 0.70 10.43
N GLN A 92 -12.53 1.86 10.47
CA GLN A 92 -13.71 2.07 11.33
C GLN A 92 -14.89 1.18 10.92
N LYS A 93 -15.13 1.01 9.61
CA LYS A 93 -16.15 0.08 9.11
C LYS A 93 -15.85 -1.37 9.50
N ALA A 94 -14.58 -1.79 9.46
CA ALA A 94 -14.18 -3.12 9.88
C ALA A 94 -14.41 -3.34 11.39
N LEU A 95 -14.08 -2.36 12.23
CA LEU A 95 -14.36 -2.42 13.67
C LEU A 95 -15.86 -2.56 13.95
N LEU A 96 -16.68 -1.74 13.29
CA LEU A 96 -18.13 -1.77 13.43
C LEU A 96 -18.71 -3.11 12.96
N ALA A 97 -18.22 -3.64 11.84
CA ALA A 97 -18.64 -4.94 11.33
C ALA A 97 -18.32 -6.07 12.32
N GLY A 98 -17.13 -6.05 12.95
CA GLY A 98 -16.77 -6.97 14.02
C GLY A 98 -17.72 -6.90 15.21
N ALA A 99 -17.99 -5.69 15.72
CA ALA A 99 -18.92 -5.49 16.84
C ALA A 99 -20.36 -5.94 16.52
N LEU A 100 -20.84 -5.72 15.30
CA LEU A 100 -22.14 -6.20 14.83
C LEU A 100 -22.18 -7.72 14.74
N ALA A 101 -21.11 -8.37 14.26
CA ALA A 101 -21.00 -9.82 14.22
C ALA A 101 -21.01 -10.44 15.63
N ASP A 102 -20.28 -9.86 16.58
CA ASP A 102 -20.28 -10.29 17.97
C ASP A 102 -21.66 -10.14 18.62
N THR A 103 -22.32 -9.01 18.37
CA THR A 103 -23.69 -8.76 18.85
C THR A 103 -24.69 -9.78 18.27
N ALA A 104 -24.56 -10.12 16.98
CA ALA A 104 -25.40 -11.12 16.34
C ALA A 104 -25.17 -12.52 16.93
N ASN A 105 -23.92 -12.90 17.18
CA ASN A 105 -23.59 -14.18 17.83
C ASN A 105 -24.18 -14.26 19.25
N GLN A 106 -24.03 -13.21 20.06
CA GLN A 106 -24.61 -13.17 21.41
C GLN A 106 -26.14 -13.30 21.41
N LYS A 107 -26.83 -12.61 20.48
CA LYS A 107 -28.28 -12.74 20.34
C LYS A 107 -28.69 -14.14 19.86
N SER A 108 -27.92 -14.74 18.96
CA SER A 108 -28.14 -16.10 18.49
C SER A 108 -27.98 -17.12 19.63
N ASP A 109 -26.94 -16.99 20.43
CA ASP A 109 -26.70 -17.85 21.59
C ASP A 109 -27.81 -17.71 22.63
N ALA A 110 -28.26 -16.48 22.91
CA ALA A 110 -29.38 -16.21 23.80
C ALA A 110 -30.69 -16.82 23.28
N ALA A 111 -30.95 -16.73 21.97
CA ALA A 111 -32.14 -17.36 21.35
C ALA A 111 -32.07 -18.89 21.43
N LEU A 112 -30.91 -19.48 21.15
CA LEU A 112 -30.70 -20.92 21.28
C LEU A 112 -30.90 -21.40 22.72
N GLN A 113 -30.39 -20.65 23.69
CA GLN A 113 -30.60 -20.93 25.11
C GLN A 113 -32.08 -20.89 25.49
N GLY A 114 -32.84 -19.91 24.97
CA GLY A 114 -34.29 -19.85 25.16
C GLY A 114 -35.02 -21.06 24.57
N VAL A 115 -34.64 -21.51 23.37
CA VAL A 115 -35.20 -22.72 22.76
C VAL A 115 -34.88 -23.97 23.59
N MET A 116 -33.65 -24.11 24.09
CA MET A 116 -33.25 -25.24 24.94
C MET A 116 -34.02 -25.26 26.27
N THR A 117 -34.24 -24.10 26.88
CA THR A 117 -35.06 -23.96 28.10
C THR A 117 -36.49 -24.40 27.83
N ASN A 118 -37.13 -23.86 26.79
CA ASN A 118 -38.50 -24.24 26.42
C ASN A 118 -38.59 -25.75 26.09
N GLY A 119 -37.60 -26.31 25.41
CA GLY A 119 -37.53 -27.75 25.14
C GLY A 119 -37.50 -28.59 26.41
N THR A 120 -36.75 -28.15 27.43
CA THR A 120 -36.68 -28.81 28.74
C THR A 120 -38.03 -28.74 29.47
N GLU A 121 -38.72 -27.59 29.41
CA GLU A 121 -40.05 -27.42 29.99
C GLU A 121 -41.10 -28.32 29.31
N ILE A 122 -41.06 -28.46 27.98
CA ILE A 122 -41.94 -29.35 27.23
C ILE A 122 -41.74 -30.81 27.65
N ILE A 123 -40.50 -31.28 27.75
CA ILE A 123 -40.19 -32.65 28.21
C ILE A 123 -40.74 -32.88 29.62
N ASN A 124 -40.59 -31.90 30.52
CA ASN A 124 -41.13 -32.01 31.87
C ASN A 124 -42.66 -32.09 31.87
N MET A 125 -43.34 -31.29 31.05
CA MET A 125 -44.80 -31.36 30.89
C MET A 125 -45.26 -32.70 30.33
N GLU A 126 -44.55 -33.25 29.33
CA GLU A 126 -44.85 -34.57 28.78
C GLU A 126 -44.75 -35.67 29.85
N ASN A 127 -43.76 -35.59 30.73
CA ASN A 127 -43.61 -36.52 31.86
C ASN A 127 -44.75 -36.38 32.88
N VAL A 128 -45.18 -35.15 33.20
CA VAL A 128 -46.34 -34.92 34.07
C VAL A 128 -47.61 -35.51 33.47
N ASN A 129 -47.84 -35.31 32.17
CA ASN A 129 -49.00 -35.87 31.47
C ASN A 129 -48.98 -37.40 31.51
N LYS A 130 -47.84 -38.05 31.19
CA LYS A 130 -47.71 -39.52 31.30
C LYS A 130 -48.04 -40.04 32.70
N VAL A 131 -47.60 -39.34 33.75
CA VAL A 131 -47.92 -39.72 35.14
C VAL A 131 -49.42 -39.53 35.43
N GLN A 132 -50.03 -38.46 34.90
CA GLN A 132 -51.45 -38.21 35.06
C GLN A 132 -52.30 -39.25 34.32
N ASP A 133 -51.94 -39.60 33.09
CA ASP A 133 -52.62 -40.63 32.28
C ASP A 133 -52.58 -41.98 32.99
N ASN A 134 -51.41 -42.42 33.47
CA ASN A 134 -51.28 -43.67 34.23
C ASN A 134 -52.15 -43.68 35.51
N ARG A 135 -52.26 -42.54 36.19
CA ARG A 135 -53.11 -42.41 37.38
C ARG A 135 -54.59 -42.44 37.02
N LEU A 136 -54.97 -41.82 35.90
CA LEU A 136 -56.35 -41.83 35.40
C LEU A 136 -56.75 -43.25 35.00
N ASP A 137 -55.92 -43.94 34.23
CA ASP A 137 -56.12 -45.35 33.86
C ASP A 137 -56.31 -46.24 35.10
N SER A 138 -55.51 -46.01 36.14
CA SER A 138 -55.63 -46.76 37.40
C SER A 138 -56.94 -46.49 38.15
N LEU A 139 -57.45 -45.26 38.09
CA LEU A 139 -58.71 -44.87 38.71
C LEU A 139 -59.92 -45.37 37.91
N GLU A 140 -59.87 -45.30 36.58
CA GLU A 140 -60.91 -45.82 35.70
C GLU A 140 -61.06 -47.34 35.80
N ASN A 141 -59.94 -48.05 35.98
CA ASN A 141 -59.91 -49.50 36.14
C ASN A 141 -59.99 -49.95 37.60
N ALA A 142 -60.18 -49.04 38.56
CA ALA A 142 -60.34 -49.41 39.95
C ALA A 142 -61.61 -50.27 40.12
N PRO A 143 -61.59 -51.33 40.96
CA PRO A 143 -62.77 -52.14 41.22
C PRO A 143 -63.93 -51.27 41.68
N LYS A 144 -65.05 -51.32 40.94
CA LYS A 144 -66.28 -50.65 41.38
C LYS A 144 -66.68 -51.25 42.74
N PRO A 145 -67.12 -50.44 43.71
CA PRO A 145 -67.64 -50.97 44.95
C PRO A 145 -68.79 -51.93 44.62
N THR A 146 -68.61 -53.22 44.89
CA THR A 146 -69.71 -54.18 44.89
C THR A 146 -70.61 -53.81 46.05
N ASN A 147 -71.93 -53.92 45.84
CA ASN A 147 -72.96 -53.64 46.84
C ASN A 147 -72.48 -54.05 48.23
N GLY A 148 -72.56 -53.11 49.18
CA GLY A 148 -72.23 -53.41 50.58
C GLY A 148 -73.02 -54.64 51.01
N VAL A 149 -72.42 -55.50 51.83
CA VAL A 149 -73.11 -56.65 52.42
C VAL A 149 -74.47 -56.20 52.95
N ASP A 150 -75.55 -56.81 52.45
CA ASP A 150 -76.90 -56.49 52.89
C ASP A 150 -76.95 -56.62 54.43
N GLY A 151 -77.39 -55.55 55.09
CA GLY A 151 -77.58 -55.56 56.53
C GLY A 151 -78.61 -56.62 56.89
N LYS A 152 -78.35 -57.40 57.95
CA LYS A 152 -79.33 -58.35 58.49
C LYS A 152 -80.63 -57.60 58.83
N ASP A 153 -81.70 -57.90 58.09
CA ASP A 153 -83.09 -57.47 58.25
C ASP A 153 -83.30 -56.10 58.94
N GLY A 154 -83.17 -55.04 58.14
CA GLY A 154 -83.61 -53.69 58.51
C GLY A 154 -83.79 -52.85 57.27
N LYS A 155 -85.06 -52.50 56.97
CA LYS A 155 -85.58 -51.52 55.98
C LYS A 155 -84.59 -51.13 54.87
N ASP A 156 -84.88 -51.55 53.63
CA ASP A 156 -84.18 -51.18 52.38
C ASP A 156 -83.42 -49.85 52.50
N GLY A 157 -82.09 -49.97 52.50
CA GLY A 157 -81.21 -48.81 52.46
C GLY A 157 -81.45 -48.05 51.15
N LYS A 158 -81.56 -46.73 51.21
CA LYS A 158 -81.70 -45.91 49.99
C LYS A 158 -80.52 -46.21 49.08
N ASP A 159 -80.78 -46.51 47.81
CA ASP A 159 -79.74 -46.71 46.80
C ASP A 159 -78.74 -45.55 46.86
N GLY A 160 -77.45 -45.89 46.81
CA GLY A 160 -76.39 -44.90 46.76
C GLY A 160 -76.59 -44.03 45.53
N LYS A 161 -76.83 -42.74 45.74
CA LYS A 161 -76.85 -41.71 44.69
C LYS A 161 -75.73 -41.96 43.68
N ASP A 162 -76.08 -42.05 42.40
CA ASP A 162 -75.14 -42.30 41.31
C ASP A 162 -73.92 -41.38 41.41
N GLY A 163 -72.74 -41.93 41.15
CA GLY A 163 -71.47 -41.21 41.22
C GLY A 163 -71.46 -40.00 40.27
N VAL A 164 -70.89 -38.89 40.74
CA VAL A 164 -70.73 -37.66 39.94
C VAL A 164 -69.90 -37.99 38.68
N THR A 165 -70.53 -37.93 37.52
CA THR A 165 -69.82 -37.97 36.24
C THR A 165 -69.06 -36.65 36.08
N THR A 166 -67.74 -36.70 36.22
CA THR A 166 -66.88 -35.52 36.00
C THR A 166 -66.47 -35.49 34.54
N THR A 167 -67.00 -34.54 33.76
CA THR A 167 -66.56 -34.32 32.37
C THR A 167 -65.17 -33.68 32.38
N VAL A 168 -64.14 -34.47 32.10
CA VAL A 168 -62.77 -33.96 31.89
C VAL A 168 -62.72 -33.27 30.52
N THR A 169 -62.64 -31.94 30.52
CA THR A 169 -62.44 -31.16 29.28
C THR A 169 -60.95 -31.16 28.95
N HIS A 170 -60.56 -31.86 27.88
CA HIS A 170 -59.19 -31.82 27.38
C HIS A 170 -58.91 -30.45 26.74
N MET A 171 -58.02 -29.65 27.34
CA MET A 171 -57.50 -28.45 26.72
C MET A 171 -56.50 -28.83 25.62
N GLN A 172 -57.00 -29.08 24.40
CA GLN A 172 -56.17 -29.32 23.23
C GLN A 172 -55.77 -27.97 22.61
N VAL A 173 -54.47 -27.77 22.33
CA VAL A 173 -53.97 -26.58 21.61
C VAL A 173 -54.65 -26.53 20.25
N ASP A 174 -55.29 -25.41 19.92
CA ASP A 174 -56.06 -25.30 18.69
C ASP A 174 -55.18 -25.47 17.44
N ALA A 175 -55.77 -26.00 16.36
CA ALA A 175 -55.05 -26.33 15.13
C ALA A 175 -54.36 -25.10 14.49
N VAL A 176 -54.92 -23.89 14.65
CA VAL A 176 -54.36 -22.66 14.07
C VAL A 176 -53.05 -22.29 14.75
N THR A 177 -53.00 -22.43 16.08
CA THR A 177 -51.76 -22.22 16.86
C THR A 177 -50.68 -23.23 16.46
N GLN A 178 -51.03 -24.51 16.30
CA GLN A 178 -50.08 -25.54 15.87
C GLN A 178 -49.52 -25.27 14.46
N THR A 179 -50.36 -24.86 13.51
CA THR A 179 -49.91 -24.49 12.15
C THR A 179 -48.99 -23.27 12.15
N LYS A 180 -49.30 -22.23 12.94
CA LYS A 180 -48.43 -21.04 13.04
C LYS A 180 -47.05 -21.40 13.61
N VAL A 181 -47.00 -22.23 14.64
CA VAL A 181 -45.72 -22.69 15.23
C VAL A 181 -44.93 -23.49 14.20
N ALA A 182 -45.56 -24.40 13.45
CA ALA A 182 -44.88 -25.16 12.40
C ALA A 182 -44.30 -24.26 11.29
N ASN A 183 -45.07 -23.28 10.82
CA ASN A 183 -44.60 -22.32 9.82
C ASN A 183 -43.43 -21.46 10.33
N ASN A 184 -43.52 -20.99 11.57
CA ASN A 184 -42.44 -20.23 12.20
C ASN A 184 -41.17 -21.08 12.35
N THR A 185 -41.30 -22.34 12.76
CA THR A 185 -40.16 -23.28 12.85
C THR A 185 -39.48 -23.48 11.50
N GLN A 186 -40.25 -23.61 10.42
CA GLN A 186 -39.69 -23.72 9.06
C GLN A 186 -38.95 -22.45 8.63
N ALA A 187 -39.54 -21.27 8.87
CA ALA A 187 -38.91 -19.98 8.53
C ALA A 187 -37.61 -19.74 9.31
N VAL A 188 -37.60 -20.07 10.61
CA VAL A 188 -36.39 -20.00 11.45
C VAL A 188 -35.31 -20.95 10.95
N THR A 189 -35.69 -22.17 10.55
CA THR A 189 -34.74 -23.15 9.99
C THR A 189 -34.14 -22.65 8.68
N ALA A 190 -34.94 -22.07 7.78
CA ALA A 190 -34.45 -21.50 6.53
C ALA A 190 -33.47 -20.34 6.79
N THR A 191 -33.83 -19.42 7.69
CA THR A 191 -32.96 -18.29 8.06
C THR A 191 -31.64 -18.76 8.69
N ALA A 192 -31.67 -19.81 9.51
CA ALA A 192 -30.47 -20.39 10.10
C ALA A 192 -29.52 -20.96 9.03
N GLN A 193 -30.07 -21.59 7.97
CA GLN A 193 -29.26 -22.09 6.86
C GLN A 193 -28.66 -20.95 6.03
N ASP A 194 -29.43 -19.90 5.75
CA ASP A 194 -28.93 -18.72 5.04
C ASP A 194 -27.82 -18.01 5.83
N LEU A 195 -27.95 -17.96 7.16
CA LEU A 195 -26.92 -17.40 8.04
C LEU A 195 -25.63 -18.24 8.00
N LEU A 196 -25.73 -19.58 8.00
CA LEU A 196 -24.58 -20.47 7.87
C LEU A 196 -23.89 -20.29 6.52
N ALA A 197 -24.65 -20.21 5.42
CA ALA A 197 -24.11 -19.95 4.09
C ALA A 197 -23.42 -18.57 4.03
N THR A 198 -24.06 -17.53 4.58
CA THR A 198 -23.50 -16.18 4.66
C THR A 198 -22.20 -16.15 5.46
N LYS A 199 -22.13 -16.89 6.59
CA LYS A 199 -20.91 -17.01 7.40
C LYS A 199 -19.77 -17.66 6.60
N GLN A 200 -20.06 -18.71 5.83
CA GLN A 200 -19.06 -19.34 4.96
C GLN A 200 -18.58 -18.39 3.86
N THR A 201 -19.50 -17.65 3.22
CA THR A 201 -19.14 -16.64 2.22
C THR A 201 -18.28 -15.53 2.82
N LEU A 202 -18.62 -15.00 4.00
CA LEU A 202 -17.82 -13.99 4.70
C LEU A 202 -16.41 -14.51 5.04
N GLN A 203 -16.30 -15.76 5.51
CA GLN A 203 -15.00 -16.39 5.77
C GLN A 203 -14.18 -16.54 4.49
N ALA A 204 -14.79 -17.00 3.39
CA ALA A 204 -14.13 -17.12 2.10
C ALA A 204 -13.67 -15.75 1.56
N MET A 205 -14.50 -14.72 1.69
CA MET A 205 -14.14 -13.34 1.32
C MET A 205 -12.97 -12.84 2.16
N ASN A 206 -13.01 -13.01 3.49
CA ASN A 206 -11.91 -12.58 4.37
C ASN A 206 -10.58 -13.27 4.01
N ASN A 207 -10.64 -14.56 3.69
CA ASN A 207 -9.46 -15.30 3.24
C ASN A 207 -8.96 -14.78 1.88
N ASN A 208 -9.86 -14.54 0.92
CA ASN A 208 -9.50 -14.02 -0.39
C ASN A 208 -8.86 -12.62 -0.29
N THR A 209 -9.47 -11.72 0.48
CA THR A 209 -8.95 -10.38 0.74
C THR A 209 -7.57 -10.42 1.39
N ASN A 210 -7.36 -11.29 2.40
CA ASN A 210 -6.06 -11.42 3.05
C ASN A 210 -4.97 -11.94 2.09
N GLN A 211 -5.31 -12.87 1.20
CA GLN A 211 -4.38 -13.34 0.18
C GLN A 211 -4.05 -12.24 -0.82
N GLN A 212 -5.05 -11.48 -1.29
CA GLN A 212 -4.83 -10.34 -2.18
C GLN A 212 -3.96 -9.27 -1.54
N PHE A 213 -4.20 -8.93 -0.27
CA PHE A 213 -3.38 -7.96 0.45
C PHE A 213 -1.93 -8.42 0.60
N LYS A 214 -1.72 -9.71 0.91
CA LYS A 214 -0.38 -10.29 0.95
C LYS A 214 0.29 -10.27 -0.43
N SER A 215 -0.41 -10.61 -1.51
CA SER A 215 0.14 -10.54 -2.87
C SER A 215 0.53 -9.12 -3.26
N LEU A 216 -0.27 -8.12 -2.92
CA LEU A 216 0.06 -6.71 -3.16
C LEU A 216 1.29 -6.27 -2.36
N HIS A 217 1.38 -6.68 -1.09
CA HIS A 217 2.56 -6.40 -0.27
C HIS A 217 3.83 -7.03 -0.88
N ASP A 218 3.75 -8.31 -1.28
CA ASP A 218 4.84 -9.02 -1.92
C ASP A 218 5.25 -8.34 -3.25
N GLU A 219 4.29 -7.85 -4.04
CA GLU A 219 4.54 -7.11 -5.29
C GLU A 219 5.20 -5.74 -5.03
N VAL A 220 4.73 -4.99 -4.03
CA VAL A 220 5.31 -3.70 -3.65
C VAL A 220 6.75 -3.86 -3.17
N ASP A 221 7.03 -4.88 -2.35
CA ASP A 221 8.39 -5.18 -1.90
C ASP A 221 9.29 -5.60 -3.07
N ASN A 222 8.80 -6.44 -3.97
CA ASN A 222 9.51 -6.83 -5.19
C ASN A 222 9.79 -5.62 -6.10
N ASN A 223 8.85 -4.69 -6.24
CA ASN A 223 9.03 -3.46 -7.01
C ASN A 223 10.08 -2.54 -6.38
N LYS A 224 10.04 -2.38 -5.05
CA LYS A 224 11.06 -1.62 -4.31
C LYS A 224 12.45 -2.25 -4.48
N LYS A 225 12.54 -3.58 -4.38
CA LYS A 225 13.78 -4.32 -4.61
C LYS A 225 14.31 -4.11 -6.03
N GLN A 226 13.47 -4.35 -7.04
CA GLN A 226 13.85 -4.16 -8.45
C GLN A 226 14.29 -2.74 -8.76
N ALA A 227 13.58 -1.73 -8.23
CA ALA A 227 13.95 -0.33 -8.41
C ALA A 227 15.31 0.01 -7.80
N ASN A 228 15.55 -0.41 -6.55
CA ASN A 228 16.83 -0.14 -5.86
C ASN A 228 18.00 -0.89 -6.51
N ALA A 229 17.79 -2.13 -6.93
CA ALA A 229 18.78 -2.93 -7.64
C ALA A 229 19.10 -2.33 -9.01
N GLY A 230 18.08 -1.90 -9.77
CA GLY A 230 18.25 -1.22 -11.05
C GLY A 230 19.00 0.11 -10.94
N ILE A 231 18.73 0.91 -9.90
CA ILE A 231 19.52 2.12 -9.59
C ILE A 231 20.98 1.75 -9.29
N SER A 232 21.21 0.69 -8.50
CA SER A 232 22.57 0.17 -8.25
C SER A 232 23.26 -0.25 -9.54
N GLY A 233 22.54 -0.93 -10.46
CA GLY A 233 23.05 -1.32 -11.77
C GLY A 233 23.48 -0.12 -12.61
N ALA A 234 22.62 0.91 -12.69
CA ALA A 234 22.95 2.15 -13.38
C ALA A 234 24.19 2.84 -12.80
N MET A 235 24.32 2.89 -11.47
CA MET A 235 25.50 3.44 -10.81
C MET A 235 26.75 2.59 -11.07
N ALA A 236 26.64 1.26 -10.98
CA ALA A 236 27.76 0.35 -11.25
C ALA A 236 28.27 0.51 -12.69
N MET A 237 27.37 0.62 -13.68
CA MET A 237 27.74 0.92 -15.07
C MET A 237 28.41 2.28 -15.21
N ALA A 238 27.91 3.31 -14.53
CA ALA A 238 28.57 4.61 -14.53
C ALA A 238 29.98 4.52 -13.95
N MET A 239 30.17 3.80 -12.84
CA MET A 239 31.48 3.57 -12.23
C MET A 239 32.41 2.75 -13.12
N ALA A 240 31.89 1.71 -13.78
CA ALA A 240 32.64 0.95 -14.79
C ALA A 240 32.97 1.86 -15.99
N GLY A 241 32.10 2.80 -16.36
CA GLY A 241 32.37 3.77 -17.41
C GLY A 241 33.34 4.88 -17.02
N LEU A 242 33.73 5.05 -15.75
CA LEU A 242 34.60 6.14 -15.31
C LEU A 242 36.03 6.03 -15.84
N PRO A 243 36.76 4.90 -15.67
CA PRO A 243 38.07 4.73 -16.26
C PRO A 243 38.03 4.99 -17.77
N GLN A 244 38.82 5.95 -18.21
CA GLN A 244 38.89 6.39 -19.60
C GLN A 244 40.25 6.04 -20.19
N VAL A 245 40.23 5.45 -21.39
CA VAL A 245 41.44 5.12 -22.14
C VAL A 245 42.37 6.34 -22.29
N GLN A 246 43.65 6.17 -21.95
CA GLN A 246 44.65 7.24 -21.99
C GLN A 246 45.13 7.53 -23.42
N THR A 247 45.71 8.71 -23.68
CA THR A 247 46.12 9.20 -25.01
C THR A 247 47.03 8.24 -25.80
N ASN A 248 47.79 7.37 -25.12
CA ASN A 248 48.69 6.39 -25.74
C ASN A 248 48.13 4.95 -25.74
N GLN A 249 46.84 4.78 -25.45
CA GLN A 249 46.15 3.50 -25.43
C GLN A 249 44.92 3.59 -26.36
N HIS A 250 44.57 2.49 -27.01
CA HIS A 250 43.42 2.45 -27.94
C HIS A 250 42.16 1.86 -27.31
N VAL A 251 42.30 0.97 -26.32
CA VAL A 251 41.21 0.27 -25.63
C VAL A 251 41.49 0.21 -24.13
N MET A 252 40.46 0.34 -23.31
CA MET A 252 40.51 0.11 -21.86
C MET A 252 39.31 -0.75 -21.44
N PHE A 253 39.54 -1.74 -20.59
CA PHE A 253 38.49 -2.49 -19.90
C PHE A 253 38.40 -2.02 -18.45
N SER A 254 37.18 -2.03 -17.92
CA SER A 254 36.88 -1.51 -16.60
C SER A 254 35.83 -2.37 -15.92
N ALA A 255 35.81 -2.31 -14.59
CA ALA A 255 34.78 -2.92 -13.77
C ALA A 255 34.36 -1.93 -12.68
N GLY A 256 33.09 -1.97 -12.31
CA GLY A 256 32.49 -1.08 -11.33
C GLY A 256 31.54 -1.86 -10.43
N GLY A 257 31.44 -1.45 -9.17
CA GLY A 257 30.46 -1.96 -8.23
C GLY A 257 29.74 -0.80 -7.57
N ALA A 258 28.47 -0.97 -7.25
CA ALA A 258 27.70 0.04 -6.56
C ALA A 258 26.67 -0.60 -5.61
N THR A 259 26.28 0.15 -4.59
CA THR A 259 25.27 -0.25 -3.61
C THR A 259 24.27 0.88 -3.39
N TYR A 260 22.98 0.56 -3.34
CA TYR A 260 21.92 1.51 -3.05
C TYR A 260 20.83 0.85 -2.21
N ASN A 261 20.54 1.43 -1.04
CA ASN A 261 19.40 1.02 -0.20
C ASN A 261 19.31 -0.51 0.01
N SER A 262 20.42 -1.13 0.41
CA SER A 262 20.61 -2.57 0.65
C SER A 262 20.67 -3.48 -0.59
N GLU A 263 20.53 -2.94 -1.80
CA GLU A 263 20.80 -3.67 -3.04
C GLU A 263 22.20 -3.31 -3.58
N SER A 264 22.75 -4.18 -4.41
CA SER A 264 24.07 -3.98 -5.00
C SER A 264 24.13 -4.47 -6.44
N ALA A 265 25.09 -3.95 -7.20
CA ALA A 265 25.30 -4.34 -8.58
C ALA A 265 26.77 -4.33 -8.94
N LEU A 266 27.09 -5.15 -9.94
CA LEU A 266 28.40 -5.23 -10.56
C LEU A 266 28.27 -4.92 -12.04
N ALA A 267 29.28 -4.26 -12.59
CA ALA A 267 29.33 -3.87 -13.99
C ALA A 267 30.71 -4.03 -14.56
N VAL A 268 30.76 -4.24 -15.87
CA VAL A 268 31.96 -4.25 -16.69
C VAL A 268 31.80 -3.29 -17.85
N GLY A 269 32.88 -2.63 -18.23
CA GLY A 269 32.89 -1.63 -19.28
C GLY A 269 34.09 -1.73 -20.19
N ALA A 270 33.97 -1.12 -21.36
CA ALA A 270 35.08 -0.90 -22.26
C ALA A 270 35.01 0.53 -22.82
N SER A 271 36.16 1.16 -23.00
CA SER A 271 36.28 2.44 -23.70
C SER A 271 37.32 2.37 -24.83
N VAL A 272 37.05 3.08 -25.92
CA VAL A 272 37.85 3.07 -27.15
C VAL A 272 38.10 4.50 -27.63
N ASN A 273 39.36 4.80 -27.97
CA ASN A 273 39.77 6.02 -28.65
C ASN A 273 39.65 5.84 -30.17
N PHE A 274 38.67 6.49 -30.80
CA PHE A 274 38.49 6.45 -32.26
C PHE A 274 39.43 7.43 -32.97
N SER A 275 39.75 8.54 -32.30
CA SER A 275 40.69 9.59 -32.75
C SER A 275 41.27 10.26 -31.50
N SER A 276 42.25 11.17 -31.66
CA SER A 276 42.80 11.98 -30.56
C SER A 276 41.75 12.82 -29.83
N HIS A 277 40.59 13.02 -30.46
CA HIS A 277 39.51 13.88 -29.97
C HIS A 277 38.21 13.14 -29.66
N VAL A 278 38.08 11.84 -29.97
CA VAL A 278 36.80 11.12 -29.89
C VAL A 278 36.94 9.80 -29.13
N ILE A 279 36.09 9.62 -28.11
CA ILE A 279 36.09 8.46 -27.22
C ILE A 279 34.68 7.89 -27.15
N ALA A 280 34.51 6.58 -27.32
CA ALA A 280 33.25 5.91 -26.97
C ALA A 280 33.44 4.90 -25.84
N LYS A 281 32.36 4.67 -25.11
CA LYS A 281 32.28 3.78 -23.95
C LYS A 281 31.06 2.90 -24.08
N VAL A 282 31.18 1.65 -23.66
CA VAL A 282 30.08 0.70 -23.49
C VAL A 282 30.21 0.06 -22.12
N SER A 283 29.10 -0.25 -21.45
CA SER A 283 29.11 -0.95 -20.17
C SER A 283 27.88 -1.83 -20.00
N PHE A 284 28.03 -2.92 -19.25
CA PHE A 284 26.99 -3.89 -18.92
C PHE A 284 26.99 -4.13 -17.41
N SER A 285 25.83 -4.38 -16.81
CA SER A 285 25.70 -4.69 -15.38
C SER A 285 24.76 -5.84 -15.10
N ASP A 286 24.92 -6.41 -13.92
CA ASP A 286 23.98 -7.32 -13.26
C ASP A 286 23.82 -6.90 -11.79
N ASP A 287 22.65 -7.14 -11.20
CA ASP A 287 22.29 -6.68 -9.86
C ASP A 287 21.72 -7.78 -8.96
N THR A 288 21.52 -7.47 -7.67
CA THR A 288 20.99 -8.42 -6.66
C THR A 288 19.52 -8.80 -6.82
N ALA A 289 18.82 -8.20 -7.79
CA ALA A 289 17.49 -8.60 -8.24
C ALA A 289 17.53 -9.32 -9.60
N ASN A 290 18.72 -9.70 -10.08
CA ASN A 290 18.95 -10.42 -11.34
C ASN A 290 18.53 -9.64 -12.60
N ASN A 291 18.57 -8.30 -12.56
CA ASN A 291 18.36 -7.49 -13.75
C ASN A 291 19.68 -7.23 -14.47
N MET A 292 19.65 -7.34 -15.80
CA MET A 292 20.77 -6.94 -16.64
C MET A 292 20.58 -5.52 -17.19
N GLY A 293 21.65 -4.72 -17.16
CA GLY A 293 21.70 -3.36 -17.70
C GLY A 293 22.77 -3.22 -18.78
N ALA A 294 22.57 -2.28 -19.72
CA ALA A 294 23.58 -1.90 -20.70
C ALA A 294 23.55 -0.38 -20.96
N SER A 295 24.70 0.21 -21.26
CA SER A 295 24.83 1.63 -21.62
C SER A 295 25.92 1.85 -22.66
N VAL A 296 25.78 2.93 -23.44
CA VAL A 296 26.75 3.39 -24.43
C VAL A 296 26.85 4.91 -24.37
N GLY A 297 28.04 5.47 -24.57
CA GLY A 297 28.28 6.91 -24.59
C GLY A 297 29.44 7.31 -25.50
N VAL A 298 29.40 8.51 -26.05
CA VAL A 298 30.46 9.09 -26.89
C VAL A 298 30.79 10.51 -26.41
N GLY A 299 32.07 10.87 -26.44
CA GLY A 299 32.55 12.22 -26.10
C GLY A 299 33.54 12.72 -27.14
N MET A 300 33.47 14.03 -27.43
CA MET A 300 34.38 14.72 -28.35
C MET A 300 35.02 15.93 -27.64
N GLY A 301 36.35 16.03 -27.68
CA GLY A 301 37.11 17.20 -27.23
C GLY A 301 37.61 18.04 -28.40
N PHE A 302 37.83 19.34 -28.21
CA PHE A 302 38.35 20.27 -29.21
C PHE A 302 39.50 21.08 -28.62
#